data_AF-A0A087ASH4-F1
#
_entry.id   AF-A0A087ASH4-F1
#
_cell.length_a   1.000
_cell.length_b   1.000
_cell.length_c   1.000
_cell.angle_alpha   90.00
_cell.angle_beta   90.00
_cell.angle_gamma   90.00
#
_symmetry.space_group_name_H-M   'P 1'
#
loop_
_entity.id
_entity.type
_entity.pdbx_description
1 polymer ?
#
loop_
_entity_poly.entity_id
_entity_poly.type
_entity_poly.pdbx_seq_one_letter_code
_entity_poly.pdbx_strand_id
1 'polypeptide(L)'
;MDRKVMKAAAKGVFKRQYWLIVVMCLIAALIGVEYTSSLWVESYEDPTMAQPTVVDQATERLGTMLGQMATGNEDQVRDEVARNEQDIRDADTIAMLGRSRGVFASVLNSFSSGSILLTVSDAARSILQSPNAGIITLIVISLIVYLFGWLFIQETYTIIIRRIMLEARTYEQVPLRRFLYPIQTGRWPHMAWTMFLTTLYLILWSFTIVGLFVKSYSYFLVPYIMAENPTMGANEAITLSRRMMKGHKWECFVMQLSFIGWHVLSALTFGLVGIFWLNGYQAAFFAEYYARLRALAKGNGVEGSERLCDEALFVRPDRATVEVVYADAAEAIASTSREHAQRPTGFTGLLADWFGITLRRNGKVDAWQRHEAQMDALDHAQDILDGRCYPGRLAPAPIGTKVERISGPDATRSYTVLNLVMMFFIFCFVGWIWEVTLAFITEGMFVNRGTLHGPWLPIYGTGGIAILVLLKKLRSRPALEFVAAMALCGAIEYFSSWYLEVTHDGQRWWDYTGYFLNLNGRICAEGLLTFGLGGLAIVYLLAPALDDLLRRANVRVLTVVAAVLLVAYCCDQVYSAQHPNTGAGITDYKGSDTISAPAVDSAIPTIPVLQG
;
A
#
# COMPACT_ATOMS: atom_id res chain seq x y z
N MET A 1 33.43 13.37 -11.48
CA MET A 1 32.00 13.03 -11.23
C MET A 1 31.23 13.33 -12.51
N ASP A 2 30.98 12.34 -13.35
CA ASP A 2 30.25 12.57 -14.61
C ASP A 2 28.75 12.33 -14.44
N ARG A 3 28.06 13.37 -13.94
CA ARG A 3 26.61 13.37 -13.75
C ARG A 3 25.85 13.04 -15.04
N LYS A 4 26.39 13.42 -16.20
CA LYS A 4 25.73 13.19 -17.50
C LYS A 4 25.68 11.70 -17.82
N VAL A 5 26.76 10.97 -17.55
CA VAL A 5 26.83 9.51 -17.76
C VAL A 5 25.81 8.79 -16.88
N MET A 6 25.73 9.09 -15.58
CA MET A 6 24.74 8.47 -14.68
C MET A 6 23.30 8.79 -15.10
N LYS A 7 23.02 10.02 -15.53
CA LYS A 7 21.70 10.41 -16.07
C LYS A 7 21.35 9.64 -17.35
N ALA A 8 22.32 9.42 -18.24
CA ALA A 8 22.12 8.63 -19.45
C ALA A 8 21.87 7.15 -19.14
N ALA A 9 22.65 6.55 -18.24
CA ALA A 9 22.48 5.18 -17.78
C ALA A 9 21.10 4.97 -17.12
N ALA A 10 20.72 5.85 -16.19
CA ALA A 10 19.43 5.83 -15.53
C ALA A 10 18.25 5.91 -16.53
N LYS A 11 18.36 6.75 -17.56
CA LYS A 11 17.36 6.83 -18.64
C LYS A 11 17.27 5.53 -19.45
N GLY A 12 18.40 4.86 -19.68
CA GLY A 12 18.45 3.55 -20.34
C GLY A 12 17.75 2.46 -19.53
N VAL A 13 18.05 2.38 -18.23
CA VAL A 13 17.41 1.45 -17.29
C VAL A 13 15.90 1.71 -17.22
N PHE A 14 15.50 2.98 -17.05
CA PHE A 14 14.11 3.37 -16.96
C PHE A 14 13.30 2.97 -18.20
N LYS A 15 13.85 3.16 -19.40
CA LYS A 15 13.18 2.77 -20.65
C LYS A 15 13.05 1.26 -20.81
N ARG A 16 14.06 0.49 -20.40
CA ARG A 16 14.07 -0.98 -20.55
C ARG A 16 13.00 -1.65 -19.68
N GLN A 17 12.81 -1.14 -18.46
CA GLN A 17 11.91 -1.71 -17.45
C GLN A 17 10.76 -0.76 -17.09
N TYR A 18 10.30 0.03 -18.08
CA TYR A 18 9.40 1.16 -17.85
C TYR A 18 8.18 0.83 -16.97
N TRP A 19 7.37 -0.15 -17.39
CA TRP A 19 6.14 -0.50 -16.68
C TRP A 19 6.39 -1.06 -15.28
N LEU A 20 7.43 -1.88 -15.11
CA LEU A 20 7.81 -2.39 -13.79
C LEU A 20 8.16 -1.25 -12.84
N ILE A 21 8.96 -0.29 -13.32
CA ILE A 21 9.44 0.84 -12.51
C ILE A 21 8.27 1.80 -12.20
N VAL A 22 7.39 2.07 -13.16
CA VAL A 22 6.18 2.89 -12.95
C VAL A 22 5.29 2.26 -11.89
N VAL A 23 4.96 0.96 -12.02
CA VAL A 23 4.14 0.24 -11.02
C VAL A 23 4.80 0.25 -9.65
N MET A 24 6.11 0.01 -9.59
CA MET A 24 6.88 0.05 -8.35
C MET A 24 6.81 1.44 -7.67
N CYS A 25 6.98 2.53 -8.42
CA CYS A 25 6.88 3.89 -7.90
C CYS A 25 5.44 4.26 -7.52
N LEU A 26 4.44 3.76 -8.25
CA LEU A 26 3.03 3.98 -7.93
C LEU A 26 2.66 3.31 -6.61
N ILE A 27 3.08 2.05 -6.40
CA ILE A 27 2.93 1.37 -5.10
C ILE A 27 3.59 2.22 -4.02
N ALA A 28 4.84 2.68 -4.22
CA ALA A 28 5.59 3.48 -3.24
C ALA A 28 4.81 4.72 -2.78
N ALA A 29 4.17 5.41 -3.74
CA ALA A 29 3.42 6.62 -3.48
C ALA A 29 2.10 6.32 -2.74
N LEU A 30 1.38 5.25 -3.13
CA LEU A 30 0.11 4.87 -2.53
C LEU A 30 0.25 4.34 -1.10
N ILE A 31 1.29 3.55 -0.82
CA ILE A 31 1.55 3.10 0.55
C ILE A 31 2.20 4.19 1.42
N GLY A 32 2.51 5.37 0.86
CA GLY A 32 3.07 6.50 1.61
C GLY A 32 4.56 6.38 1.96
N VAL A 33 5.33 5.58 1.23
CA VAL A 33 6.78 5.40 1.46
C VAL A 33 7.58 6.52 0.81
N GLU A 34 7.41 6.69 -0.49
CA GLU A 34 8.14 7.67 -1.30
C GLU A 34 7.25 8.21 -2.41
N TYR A 35 7.53 9.44 -2.83
CA TYR A 35 6.84 10.11 -3.94
C TYR A 35 5.35 10.40 -3.72
N THR A 36 4.89 10.40 -2.47
CA THR A 36 3.52 10.72 -2.07
C THR A 36 3.02 12.00 -2.73
N SER A 37 3.85 13.05 -2.80
CA SER A 37 3.54 14.33 -3.46
C SER A 37 3.18 14.23 -4.95
N SER A 38 3.50 13.13 -5.64
CA SER A 38 3.09 12.91 -7.03
C SER A 38 1.62 12.49 -7.16
N LEU A 39 1.00 12.00 -6.09
CA LEU A 39 -0.42 11.66 -6.05
C LEU A 39 -1.29 12.84 -5.60
N TRP A 40 -0.68 13.81 -4.91
CA TRP A 40 -1.38 14.95 -4.34
C TRP A 40 -1.10 16.20 -5.15
N VAL A 41 -2.09 16.61 -5.94
CA VAL A 41 -2.11 17.93 -6.57
C VAL A 41 -2.40 18.97 -5.49
N GLU A 42 -1.49 19.91 -5.26
CA GLU A 42 -1.84 21.19 -4.63
C GLU A 42 -2.78 21.94 -5.57
N SER A 43 -3.97 22.27 -5.08
CA SER A 43 -4.86 23.21 -5.76
C SER A 43 -4.20 24.60 -5.75
N TYR A 44 -4.16 25.26 -6.91
CA TYR A 44 -3.63 26.62 -7.06
C TYR A 44 -4.57 27.64 -6.38
N GLU A 45 -4.05 28.43 -5.43
CA GLU A 45 -4.71 29.62 -4.89
C GLU A 45 -3.96 30.91 -5.27
N ASP A 46 -4.73 31.98 -5.40
CA ASP A 46 -4.37 33.31 -5.89
C ASP A 46 -3.36 34.02 -4.95
N PRO A 47 -2.22 34.58 -5.43
CA PRO A 47 -1.13 35.06 -4.57
C PRO A 47 -1.39 36.35 -3.78
N THR A 48 -2.62 36.87 -3.77
CA THR A 48 -2.91 38.23 -3.28
C THR A 48 -3.20 38.33 -1.77
N MET A 49 -3.19 37.22 -1.02
CA MET A 49 -3.46 37.23 0.43
C MET A 49 -2.29 36.72 1.27
N ALA A 50 -1.32 37.61 1.54
CA ALA A 50 -0.34 37.40 2.61
C ALA A 50 -0.90 37.94 3.93
N GLN A 51 -1.27 37.05 4.85
CA GLN A 51 -1.64 37.36 6.24
C GLN A 51 -0.57 36.79 7.20
N PRO A 52 -0.41 37.36 8.41
CA PRO A 52 0.62 36.97 9.38
C PRO A 52 0.52 35.47 9.77
N THR A 53 1.65 34.90 10.20
CA THR A 53 1.84 33.45 10.39
C THR A 53 0.91 32.84 11.45
N VAL A 54 -0.05 32.03 10.98
CA VAL A 54 -1.05 31.24 11.73
C VAL A 54 -0.44 30.37 12.84
N VAL A 55 0.82 29.95 12.69
CA VAL A 55 1.53 29.09 13.64
C VAL A 55 1.71 29.75 15.00
N ASP A 56 1.97 31.07 15.05
CA ASP A 56 2.16 31.77 16.33
C ASP A 56 0.82 31.88 17.10
N GLN A 57 -0.27 32.14 16.39
CA GLN A 57 -1.61 32.24 16.99
C GLN A 57 -2.15 30.88 17.47
N ALA A 58 -1.94 29.81 16.70
CA ALA A 58 -2.34 28.46 17.11
C ALA A 58 -1.54 27.96 18.33
N THR A 59 -0.25 28.30 18.39
CA THR A 59 0.63 27.90 19.51
C THR A 59 0.25 28.63 20.81
N GLU A 60 -0.10 29.92 20.71
CA GLU A 60 -0.57 30.70 21.86
C GLU A 60 -1.93 30.19 22.39
N ARG A 61 -2.88 29.91 21.49
CA ARG A 61 -4.20 29.33 21.81
C ARG A 61 -4.10 27.95 22.46
N LEU A 62 -3.24 27.08 21.93
CA LEU A 62 -2.99 25.76 22.53
C LEU A 62 -2.37 25.89 23.92
N GLY A 63 -1.45 26.84 24.12
CA GLY A 63 -0.82 27.12 25.41
C GLY A 63 -1.81 27.56 26.49
N THR A 64 -2.77 28.44 26.15
CA THR A 64 -3.80 28.89 27.08
C THR A 64 -4.79 27.78 27.42
N MET A 65 -5.22 27.00 26.44
CA MET A 65 -6.14 25.85 26.64
C MET A 65 -5.49 24.73 27.47
N LEU A 66 -4.20 24.43 27.24
CA LEU A 66 -3.43 23.49 28.07
C LEU A 66 -3.35 23.94 29.53
N GLY A 67 -3.14 25.24 29.75
CA GLY A 67 -3.15 25.83 31.09
C GLY A 67 -4.50 25.67 31.78
N GLN A 68 -5.60 25.92 31.06
CA GLN A 68 -6.97 25.80 31.58
C GLN A 68 -7.40 24.34 31.84
N MET A 69 -6.97 23.38 31.00
CA MET A 69 -7.13 21.95 31.27
C MET A 69 -6.37 21.52 32.53
N ALA A 70 -5.13 22.00 32.71
CA ALA A 70 -4.33 21.68 33.89
C ALA A 70 -4.93 22.22 35.19
N THR A 71 -5.73 23.30 35.13
CA THR A 71 -6.44 23.86 36.29
C THR A 71 -7.87 23.31 36.48
N GLY A 72 -8.31 22.36 35.64
CA GLY A 72 -9.61 21.68 35.79
C GLY A 72 -10.82 22.40 35.18
N ASN A 73 -10.62 23.41 34.32
CA ASN A 73 -11.70 24.20 33.70
C ASN A 73 -12.09 23.67 32.31
N GLU A 74 -12.33 22.35 32.19
CA GLU A 74 -12.52 21.70 30.88
C GLU A 74 -13.80 22.10 30.14
N ASP A 75 -14.89 22.40 30.85
CA ASP A 75 -16.14 22.82 30.21
C ASP A 75 -15.95 24.15 29.45
N GLN A 76 -15.13 25.06 29.97
CA GLN A 76 -14.78 26.30 29.28
C GLN A 76 -13.93 26.04 28.03
N VAL A 77 -13.00 25.07 28.10
CA VAL A 77 -12.20 24.67 26.93
C VAL A 77 -13.09 24.04 25.86
N ARG A 78 -14.10 23.24 26.22
CA ARG A 78 -15.07 22.69 25.26
C ARG A 78 -15.88 23.77 24.56
N ASP A 79 -16.39 24.75 25.30
CA ASP A 79 -17.15 25.87 24.72
C ASP A 79 -16.29 26.78 23.83
N GLU A 80 -15.01 26.93 24.17
CA GLU A 80 -14.05 27.74 23.40
C GLU A 80 -13.61 27.00 22.12
N VAL A 81 -13.37 25.69 22.19
CA VAL A 81 -13.10 24.85 21.02
C VAL A 81 -14.31 24.81 20.08
N ALA A 82 -15.53 24.64 20.60
CA ALA A 82 -16.74 24.61 19.78
C ALA A 82 -16.93 25.92 19.02
N ARG A 83 -16.68 27.07 19.67
CA ARG A 83 -16.68 28.38 19.01
C ARG A 83 -15.59 28.51 17.96
N ASN A 84 -14.37 28.07 18.25
CA ASN A 84 -13.27 28.11 17.29
C ASN A 84 -13.52 27.20 16.07
N GLU A 85 -14.12 26.01 16.29
CA GLU A 85 -14.53 25.14 15.19
C GLU A 85 -15.63 25.77 14.35
N GLN A 86 -16.61 26.43 14.97
CA GLN A 86 -17.65 27.17 14.27
C GLN A 86 -17.05 28.29 13.43
N ASP A 87 -16.15 29.10 14.00
CA ASP A 87 -15.46 30.19 13.30
C ASP A 87 -14.59 29.67 12.13
N ILE A 88 -13.94 28.51 12.29
CA ILE A 88 -13.17 27.86 11.22
C ILE A 88 -14.09 27.31 10.11
N ARG A 89 -15.27 26.81 10.47
CA ARG A 89 -16.28 26.31 9.52
C ARG A 89 -16.97 27.45 8.76
N ASP A 90 -17.30 28.54 9.45
CA ASP A 90 -18.03 29.69 8.91
C ASP A 90 -17.13 30.63 8.09
N ALA A 91 -15.83 30.69 8.39
CA ALA A 91 -14.87 31.49 7.62
C ALA A 91 -14.52 30.86 6.26
N ASP A 92 -14.80 29.56 6.03
CA ASP A 92 -14.35 28.74 4.87
C ASP A 92 -12.85 28.90 4.51
N THR A 93 -12.07 29.52 5.40
CA THR A 93 -10.69 29.92 5.18
C THR A 93 -9.98 30.04 6.52
N ILE A 94 -9.10 29.07 6.81
CA ILE A 94 -7.79 29.38 7.40
C ILE A 94 -6.71 28.71 6.55
N ALA A 95 -6.39 29.40 5.45
CA ALA A 95 -5.06 29.87 5.07
C ALA A 95 -3.83 28.94 5.24
N MET A 96 -3.90 27.67 4.82
CA MET A 96 -2.68 26.97 4.41
C MET A 96 -2.85 25.94 3.29
N LEU A 97 -4.01 25.30 3.12
CA LEU A 97 -4.14 24.15 2.20
C LEU A 97 -5.44 24.03 1.40
N GLY A 98 -6.36 25.02 1.43
CA GLY A 98 -7.59 25.01 0.60
C GLY A 98 -8.41 23.71 0.68
N ARG A 99 -8.31 22.96 1.77
CA ARG A 99 -8.93 21.63 1.94
C ARG A 99 -9.57 21.57 3.31
N SER A 100 -10.86 21.24 3.34
CA SER A 100 -11.63 21.04 4.59
C SER A 100 -11.76 19.56 5.01
N ARG A 101 -11.28 18.62 4.18
CA ARG A 101 -11.62 17.18 4.30
C ARG A 101 -10.45 16.19 4.24
N GLY A 102 -9.20 16.64 4.13
CA GLY A 102 -8.03 15.74 4.14
C GLY A 102 -7.50 15.46 5.56
N VAL A 103 -6.84 14.31 5.79
CA VAL A 103 -6.27 13.94 7.12
C VAL A 103 -5.34 15.01 7.68
N PHE A 104 -4.53 15.66 6.84
CA PHE A 104 -3.70 16.78 7.29
C PHE A 104 -4.49 18.06 7.58
N ALA A 105 -5.58 18.30 6.86
CA ALA A 105 -6.47 19.43 7.12
C ALA A 105 -7.29 19.20 8.39
N SER A 106 -7.78 17.99 8.65
CA SER A 106 -8.44 17.66 9.92
C SER A 106 -7.46 17.76 11.07
N VAL A 107 -6.22 17.29 10.91
CA VAL A 107 -5.16 17.48 11.91
C VAL A 107 -4.88 18.97 12.12
N LEU A 108 -4.60 19.76 11.08
CA LEU A 108 -4.34 21.20 11.20
C LEU A 108 -5.54 21.98 11.78
N ASN A 109 -6.77 21.64 11.38
CA ASN A 109 -7.99 22.24 11.92
C ASN A 109 -8.17 21.87 13.39
N SER A 110 -7.84 20.64 13.78
CA SER A 110 -7.88 20.20 15.18
C SER A 110 -6.79 20.85 16.04
N PHE A 111 -5.63 21.17 15.45
CA PHE A 111 -4.58 21.96 16.11
C PHE A 111 -4.96 23.43 16.23
N SER A 112 -5.58 24.01 15.18
CA SER A 112 -5.99 25.42 15.13
C SER A 112 -7.20 25.73 16.02
N SER A 113 -8.17 24.82 16.07
CA SER A 113 -9.36 24.93 16.93
C SER A 113 -9.07 24.59 18.40
N GLY A 114 -7.99 23.85 18.66
CA GLY A 114 -7.69 23.26 19.96
C GLY A 114 -8.42 21.95 20.24
N SER A 115 -9.25 21.46 19.31
CA SER A 115 -10.01 20.21 19.51
C SER A 115 -9.14 18.97 19.64
N ILE A 116 -7.89 19.00 19.16
CA ILE A 116 -6.94 17.90 19.37
C ILE A 116 -6.63 17.65 20.86
N LEU A 117 -6.63 18.68 21.70
CA LEU A 117 -6.43 18.53 23.15
C LEU A 117 -7.62 17.81 23.78
N LEU A 118 -8.84 18.14 23.37
CA LEU A 118 -10.05 17.47 23.82
C LEU A 118 -10.13 16.05 23.29
N THR A 119 -9.82 15.80 22.01
CA THR A 119 -9.81 14.45 21.43
C THR A 119 -8.75 13.57 22.09
N VAL A 120 -7.56 14.09 22.39
CA VAL A 120 -6.53 13.34 23.12
C VAL A 120 -6.94 13.12 24.58
N SER A 121 -7.55 14.11 25.24
CA SER A 121 -8.06 13.99 26.62
C SER A 121 -9.23 13.02 26.72
N ASP A 122 -10.14 13.02 25.76
CA ASP A 122 -11.31 12.14 25.65
C ASP A 122 -10.90 10.74 25.19
N ALA A 123 -9.92 10.60 24.30
CA ALA A 123 -9.30 9.32 23.98
C ALA A 123 -8.59 8.75 25.21
N ALA A 124 -7.79 9.55 25.93
CA ALA A 124 -7.13 9.13 27.15
C ALA A 124 -8.14 8.75 28.25
N ARG A 125 -9.23 9.51 28.41
CA ARG A 125 -10.29 9.18 29.38
C ARG A 125 -11.13 7.99 28.97
N SER A 126 -11.46 7.83 27.69
CA SER A 126 -12.13 6.61 27.22
C SER A 126 -11.25 5.38 27.43
N ILE A 127 -9.92 5.52 27.37
CA ILE A 127 -8.95 4.46 27.72
C ILE A 127 -8.86 4.24 29.23
N LEU A 128 -8.81 5.31 30.03
CA LEU A 128 -8.62 5.26 31.50
C LEU A 128 -9.90 4.94 32.28
N GLN A 129 -11.08 5.26 31.74
CA GLN A 129 -12.38 5.15 32.40
C GLN A 129 -13.33 4.13 31.72
N SER A 130 -12.97 3.50 30.59
CA SER A 130 -13.85 2.46 30.04
C SER A 130 -13.77 1.17 30.87
N PRO A 131 -14.91 0.69 31.41
CA PRO A 131 -14.96 -0.62 32.07
C PRO A 131 -14.92 -1.79 31.06
N ASN A 132 -14.94 -1.50 29.76
CA ASN A 132 -15.04 -2.47 28.68
C ASN A 132 -13.65 -2.86 28.15
N ALA A 133 -13.07 -3.91 28.73
CA ALA A 133 -11.82 -4.53 28.27
C ALA A 133 -11.78 -4.80 26.75
N GLY A 134 -12.94 -4.98 26.10
CA GLY A 134 -13.04 -5.14 24.65
C GLY A 134 -12.57 -3.94 23.83
N ILE A 135 -12.87 -2.69 24.26
CA ILE A 135 -12.48 -1.49 23.52
C ILE A 135 -10.97 -1.28 23.60
N ILE A 136 -10.39 -1.40 24.81
CA ILE A 136 -8.94 -1.32 25.02
C ILE A 136 -8.22 -2.39 24.19
N THR A 137 -8.76 -3.62 24.17
CA THR A 137 -8.19 -4.71 23.37
C THR A 137 -8.19 -4.38 21.88
N LEU A 138 -9.29 -3.83 21.34
CA LEU A 138 -9.36 -3.43 19.94
C LEU A 138 -8.40 -2.28 19.59
N ILE A 139 -8.24 -1.28 20.48
CA ILE A 139 -7.27 -0.19 20.28
C ILE A 139 -5.84 -0.73 20.20
N VAL A 140 -5.47 -1.61 21.13
CA VAL A 140 -4.14 -2.24 21.15
C VAL A 140 -3.93 -3.05 19.87
N ILE A 141 -4.95 -3.79 19.41
CA ILE A 141 -4.89 -4.52 18.14
C ILE A 141 -4.70 -3.56 16.96
N SER A 142 -5.48 -2.49 16.86
CA SER A 142 -5.35 -1.51 15.77
C SER A 142 -3.99 -0.83 15.76
N LEU A 143 -3.45 -0.47 16.92
CA LEU A 143 -2.09 0.09 17.04
C LEU A 143 -1.03 -0.92 16.59
N ILE A 144 -1.15 -2.19 16.99
CA ILE A 144 -0.24 -3.25 16.54
C ILE A 144 -0.32 -3.42 15.03
N VAL A 145 -1.52 -3.43 14.44
CA VAL A 145 -1.72 -3.54 12.98
C VAL A 145 -1.10 -2.35 12.25
N TYR A 146 -1.31 -1.13 12.74
CA TYR A 146 -0.70 0.07 12.17
C TYR A 146 0.82 0.02 12.22
N LEU A 147 1.40 -0.27 13.41
CA LEU A 147 2.85 -0.38 13.58
C LEU A 147 3.42 -1.50 12.71
N PHE A 148 2.70 -2.61 12.55
CA PHE A 148 3.10 -3.69 11.65
C PHE A 148 3.09 -3.21 10.19
N GLY A 149 2.05 -2.52 9.74
CA GLY A 149 1.97 -1.97 8.38
C GLY A 149 3.09 -0.97 8.10
N TRP A 150 3.30 0.00 8.99
CA TRP A 150 4.39 0.96 8.88
C TRP A 150 5.77 0.27 8.85
N LEU A 151 6.05 -0.60 9.83
CA LEU A 151 7.37 -1.21 9.99
C LEU A 151 7.68 -2.30 8.96
N PHE A 152 6.74 -3.21 8.72
CA PHE A 152 6.99 -4.38 7.87
C PHE A 152 6.59 -4.15 6.42
N ILE A 153 5.64 -3.26 6.12
CA ILE A 153 5.23 -2.99 4.74
C ILE A 153 5.96 -1.74 4.23
N GLN A 154 5.72 -0.57 4.82
CA GLN A 154 6.27 0.69 4.30
C GLN A 154 7.81 0.71 4.34
N GLU A 155 8.41 0.53 5.52
CA GLU A 155 9.87 0.64 5.67
C GLU A 155 10.64 -0.40 4.86
N THR A 156 10.14 -1.64 4.77
CA THR A 156 10.82 -2.69 3.97
C THR A 156 10.59 -2.55 2.47
N TYR A 157 9.51 -1.88 2.06
CA TYR A 157 9.28 -1.55 0.66
C TYR A 157 10.36 -0.61 0.11
N THR A 158 10.90 0.27 0.95
CA THR A 158 12.10 1.07 0.62
C THR A 158 13.22 0.15 0.11
N ILE A 159 13.53 -0.95 0.81
CA ILE A 159 14.57 -1.92 0.41
C ILE A 159 14.19 -2.64 -0.89
N ILE A 160 12.92 -3.01 -1.06
CA ILE A 160 12.42 -3.66 -2.28
C ILE A 160 12.68 -2.79 -3.52
N ILE A 161 12.35 -1.49 -3.45
CA ILE A 161 12.62 -0.54 -4.55
C ILE A 161 14.10 -0.55 -4.92
N ARG A 162 14.99 -0.48 -3.91
CA ARG A 162 16.44 -0.44 -4.14
C ARG A 162 16.90 -1.74 -4.77
N ARG A 163 16.41 -2.88 -4.29
CA ARG A 163 16.72 -4.20 -4.86
C ARG A 163 16.33 -4.28 -6.33
N ILE A 164 15.10 -3.90 -6.68
CA ILE A 164 14.60 -3.91 -8.06
C ILE A 164 15.44 -2.98 -8.94
N MET A 165 15.78 -1.78 -8.47
CA MET A 165 16.61 -0.84 -9.25
C MET A 165 18.04 -1.35 -9.47
N LEU A 166 18.64 -1.98 -8.46
CA LEU A 166 19.97 -2.56 -8.58
C LEU A 166 20.00 -3.72 -9.58
N GLU A 167 18.95 -4.55 -9.62
CA GLU A 167 18.82 -5.62 -10.63
C GLU A 167 18.54 -5.07 -12.03
N ALA A 168 17.63 -4.10 -12.16
CA ALA A 168 17.25 -3.49 -13.45
C ALA A 168 18.41 -2.76 -14.15
N ARG A 169 19.45 -2.38 -13.40
CA ARG A 169 20.69 -1.82 -13.96
C ARG A 169 21.43 -2.83 -14.83
N THR A 170 21.60 -4.05 -14.31
CA THR A 170 22.52 -5.04 -14.87
C THR A 170 21.81 -6.05 -15.77
N TYR A 171 20.58 -6.39 -15.43
CA TYR A 171 19.78 -7.43 -16.08
C TYR A 171 18.75 -6.85 -17.02
N GLU A 172 18.40 -7.63 -18.04
CA GLU A 172 17.42 -7.23 -19.04
C GLU A 172 16.00 -7.36 -18.53
N GLN A 173 15.76 -8.32 -17.63
CA GLN A 173 14.46 -8.62 -17.06
C GLN A 173 14.55 -8.72 -15.53
N VAL A 174 13.56 -8.15 -14.85
CA VAL A 174 13.39 -8.29 -13.40
C VAL A 174 12.02 -8.92 -13.13
N PRO A 175 11.96 -10.11 -12.51
CA PRO A 175 10.69 -10.81 -12.33
C PRO A 175 9.82 -10.15 -11.26
N LEU A 176 8.50 -10.12 -11.45
CA LEU A 176 7.55 -9.52 -10.50
C LEU A 176 7.64 -10.11 -9.09
N ARG A 177 8.02 -11.38 -8.97
CA ARG A 177 8.24 -12.01 -7.65
C ARG A 177 9.28 -11.28 -6.79
N ARG A 178 10.09 -10.38 -7.37
CA ARG A 178 11.05 -9.56 -6.62
C ARG A 178 10.39 -8.60 -5.62
N PHE A 179 9.11 -8.26 -5.80
CA PHE A 179 8.34 -7.54 -4.78
C PHE A 179 8.24 -8.34 -3.46
N LEU A 180 8.41 -9.67 -3.51
CA LEU A 180 8.42 -10.56 -2.34
C LEU A 180 9.84 -10.81 -1.79
N TYR A 181 10.82 -9.98 -2.16
CA TYR A 181 12.22 -10.16 -1.76
C TYR A 181 12.45 -10.36 -0.25
N PRO A 182 11.78 -9.61 0.67
CA PRO A 182 11.95 -9.83 2.10
C PRO A 182 11.52 -11.24 2.55
N ILE A 183 10.45 -11.76 1.96
CA ILE A 183 9.91 -13.11 2.25
C ILE A 183 10.83 -14.17 1.64
N GLN A 184 11.25 -13.99 0.38
CA GLN A 184 12.10 -14.91 -0.37
C GLN A 184 13.47 -15.14 0.27
N THR A 185 14.03 -14.12 0.92
CA THR A 185 15.32 -14.22 1.61
C THR A 185 15.21 -14.78 3.02
N GLY A 186 13.99 -14.88 3.58
CA GLY A 186 13.78 -15.26 4.97
C GLY A 186 14.33 -14.25 6.00
N ARG A 187 14.69 -13.03 5.57
CA ARG A 187 15.32 -11.99 6.41
C ARG A 187 14.42 -10.77 6.63
N TRP A 188 13.12 -10.89 6.38
CA TRP A 188 12.17 -9.78 6.52
C TRP A 188 12.21 -9.09 7.90
N PRO A 189 12.20 -9.79 9.05
CA PRO A 189 12.26 -9.11 10.35
C PRO A 189 13.56 -8.35 10.58
N HIS A 190 14.67 -8.87 10.03
CA HIS A 190 15.97 -8.23 10.14
C HIS A 190 16.08 -6.97 9.27
N MET A 191 15.52 -7.01 8.05
CA MET A 191 15.37 -5.82 7.19
C MET A 191 14.53 -4.74 7.89
N ALA A 192 13.37 -5.13 8.43
CA ALA A 192 12.48 -4.23 9.15
C ALA A 192 13.17 -3.60 10.37
N TRP A 193 13.88 -4.41 11.17
CA TRP A 193 14.63 -3.94 12.32
C TRP A 193 15.73 -2.94 11.97
N THR A 194 16.48 -3.17 10.88
CA THR A 194 17.50 -2.21 10.42
C THR A 194 16.88 -0.88 9.99
N MET A 195 15.76 -0.92 9.27
CA MET A 195 15.04 0.30 8.88
C MET A 195 14.47 1.03 10.09
N PHE A 196 13.87 0.31 11.04
CA PHE A 196 13.41 0.87 12.31
C PHE A 196 14.51 1.62 13.05
N LEU A 197 15.67 0.99 13.26
CA LEU A 197 16.80 1.64 13.94
C LEU A 197 17.30 2.85 13.17
N THR A 198 17.29 2.79 11.83
CA THR A 198 17.67 3.92 10.97
C THR A 198 16.72 5.09 11.18
N THR A 199 15.40 4.84 11.13
CA THR A 199 14.36 5.84 11.33
C THR A 199 14.39 6.39 12.76
N LEU A 200 14.54 5.54 13.78
CA LEU A 200 14.70 5.94 15.18
C LEU A 200 15.91 6.88 15.34
N TYR A 201 17.06 6.55 14.76
CA TYR A 201 18.23 7.43 14.81
C TYR A 201 17.98 8.75 14.08
N LEU A 202 17.29 8.75 12.93
CA LEU A 202 16.93 9.99 12.24
C LEU A 202 16.00 10.88 13.08
N ILE A 203 15.02 10.29 13.78
CA ILE A 203 14.15 11.00 14.72
C ILE A 203 14.97 11.59 15.88
N LEU A 204 15.91 10.84 16.45
CA LEU A 204 16.77 11.39 17.50
C LEU A 204 17.64 12.53 16.98
N TRP A 205 18.12 12.45 15.73
CA TRP A 205 18.87 13.53 15.09
C TRP A 205 17.99 14.70 14.65
N SER A 206 16.69 14.52 14.45
CA SER A 206 15.77 15.60 14.06
C SER A 206 15.58 16.63 15.17
N PHE A 207 15.85 16.27 16.42
CA PHE A 207 15.93 17.22 17.54
C PHE A 207 17.14 18.17 17.45
N THR A 208 18.01 17.99 16.47
CA THR A 208 19.12 18.91 16.18
C THR A 208 19.00 19.45 14.77
N ILE A 209 18.96 20.77 14.59
CA ILE A 209 18.82 21.41 13.27
C ILE A 209 19.93 20.94 12.32
N VAL A 210 21.18 20.93 12.78
CA VAL A 210 22.33 20.48 11.97
C VAL A 210 22.31 18.96 11.74
N GLY A 211 21.90 18.19 12.75
CA GLY A 211 21.88 16.73 12.65
C GLY A 211 20.83 16.22 11.67
N LEU A 212 19.65 16.85 11.59
CA LEU A 212 18.59 16.48 10.65
C LEU A 212 19.11 16.43 9.21
N PHE A 213 19.73 17.52 8.74
CA PHE A 213 20.24 17.60 7.38
C PHE A 213 21.48 16.73 7.16
N VAL A 214 22.43 16.70 8.09
CA VAL A 214 23.68 15.94 7.87
C VAL A 214 23.45 14.42 7.97
N LYS A 215 22.56 13.97 8.85
CA LYS A 215 22.34 12.54 9.13
C LYS A 215 21.42 11.89 8.11
N SER A 216 20.47 12.61 7.55
CA SER A 216 19.67 12.11 6.42
C SER A 216 20.57 11.69 5.24
N TYR A 217 21.55 12.51 4.85
CA TYR A 217 22.54 12.12 3.84
C TYR A 217 23.52 11.05 4.33
N SER A 218 23.83 11.01 5.63
CA SER A 218 24.73 9.98 6.17
C SER A 218 24.12 8.58 6.09
N TYR A 219 22.80 8.46 6.24
CA TYR A 219 22.08 7.18 6.26
C TYR A 219 21.41 6.86 4.92
N PHE A 220 21.58 7.71 3.91
CA PHE A 220 20.97 7.58 2.59
C PHE A 220 21.21 6.22 1.91
N LEU A 221 22.36 5.57 2.16
CA LEU A 221 22.72 4.30 1.52
C LEU A 221 22.25 3.06 2.29
N VAL A 222 21.72 3.21 3.51
CA VAL A 222 21.27 2.07 4.33
C VAL A 222 20.31 1.13 3.59
N PRO A 223 19.23 1.60 2.93
CA PRO A 223 18.33 0.71 2.22
C PRO A 223 19.00 0.02 1.02
N TYR A 224 20.00 0.64 0.39
CA TYR A 224 20.78 0.01 -0.68
C TYR A 224 21.71 -1.08 -0.16
N ILE A 225 22.37 -0.84 0.97
CA ILE A 225 23.22 -1.82 1.65
C ILE A 225 22.40 -3.04 2.07
N MET A 226 21.21 -2.82 2.63
CA MET A 226 20.29 -3.91 3.00
C MET A 226 19.70 -4.64 1.78
N ALA A 227 19.50 -3.94 0.67
CA ALA A 227 19.09 -4.56 -0.60
C ALA A 227 20.18 -5.45 -1.18
N GLU A 228 21.46 -5.07 -1.03
CA GLU A 228 22.61 -5.88 -1.47
C GLU A 228 22.86 -7.07 -0.54
N ASN A 229 22.98 -6.82 0.76
CA ASN A 229 23.30 -7.83 1.76
C ASN A 229 22.34 -7.75 2.97
N PRO A 230 21.23 -8.50 2.93
CA PRO A 230 20.26 -8.51 4.02
C PRO A 230 20.72 -9.30 5.25
N THR A 231 21.90 -9.92 5.23
CA THR A 231 22.47 -10.63 6.38
C THR A 231 23.35 -9.73 7.27
N MET A 232 23.68 -8.52 6.79
CA MET A 232 24.51 -7.55 7.52
C MET A 232 23.79 -7.02 8.77
N GLY A 233 24.52 -6.84 9.89
CA GLY A 233 23.94 -6.29 11.12
C GLY A 233 23.46 -4.85 10.95
N ALA A 234 22.38 -4.47 11.64
CA ALA A 234 21.75 -3.14 11.50
C ALA A 234 22.73 -1.98 11.73
N ASN A 235 23.46 -2.01 12.86
CA ASN A 235 24.45 -0.97 13.19
C ASN A 235 25.63 -0.95 12.23
N GLU A 236 26.01 -2.10 11.68
CA GLU A 236 27.07 -2.19 10.69
C GLU A 236 26.64 -1.54 9.37
N ALA A 237 25.41 -1.81 8.91
CA ALA A 237 24.85 -1.19 7.69
C ALA A 237 24.76 0.34 7.83
N ILE A 238 24.27 0.84 8.98
CA ILE A 238 24.20 2.27 9.27
C ILE A 238 25.61 2.89 9.33
N THR A 239 26.55 2.22 10.00
CA THR A 239 27.94 2.70 10.11
C THR A 239 28.65 2.70 8.76
N LEU A 240 28.46 1.67 7.95
CA LEU A 240 29.00 1.57 6.61
C LEU A 240 28.44 2.69 5.71
N SER A 241 27.13 2.94 5.74
CA SER A 241 26.52 4.07 5.02
C SER A 241 27.20 5.40 5.41
N ARG A 242 27.39 5.66 6.71
CA ARG A 242 28.06 6.88 7.18
C ARG A 242 29.49 7.02 6.65
N ARG A 243 30.23 5.91 6.62
CA ARG A 243 31.62 5.88 6.13
C ARG A 243 31.67 6.10 4.63
N MET A 244 30.83 5.42 3.86
CA MET A 244 30.71 5.59 2.40
C MET A 244 30.27 7.00 2.02
N MET A 245 29.44 7.66 2.84
CA MET A 245 28.96 9.03 2.61
C MET A 245 29.93 10.12 3.11
N LYS A 246 31.07 9.77 3.72
CA LYS A 246 32.08 10.74 4.15
C LYS A 246 32.72 11.37 2.90
N GLY A 247 32.60 12.70 2.76
CA GLY A 247 33.05 13.43 1.56
C GLY A 247 32.01 13.52 0.44
N HIS A 248 30.94 12.73 0.47
CA HIS A 248 29.95 12.64 -0.62
C HIS A 248 28.55 13.21 -0.28
N LYS A 249 28.32 13.71 0.95
CA LYS A 249 27.02 14.28 1.35
C LYS A 249 26.60 15.48 0.49
N TRP A 250 27.52 16.42 0.30
CA TRP A 250 27.27 17.60 -0.53
C TRP A 250 27.05 17.22 -2.00
N GLU A 251 27.79 16.22 -2.50
CA GLU A 251 27.57 15.65 -3.83
C GLU A 251 26.13 15.12 -3.99
N CYS A 252 25.65 14.35 -3.01
CA CYS A 252 24.29 13.81 -3.01
C CYS A 252 23.21 14.92 -2.96
N PHE A 253 23.40 15.95 -2.13
CA PHE A 253 22.50 17.10 -2.08
C PHE A 253 22.40 17.83 -3.42
N VAL A 254 23.55 18.14 -4.05
CA VAL A 254 23.59 18.80 -5.37
C VAL A 254 22.95 17.92 -6.46
N MET A 255 23.04 16.60 -6.33
CA MET A 255 22.34 15.69 -7.23
C MET A 255 20.83 15.79 -7.10
N GLN A 256 20.29 15.79 -5.88
CA GLN A 256 18.85 15.98 -5.62
C GLN A 256 18.37 17.33 -6.16
N LEU A 257 19.10 18.42 -5.90
CA LEU A 257 18.79 19.74 -6.46
C LEU A 257 18.73 19.74 -8.00
N SER A 258 19.50 18.87 -8.67
CA SER A 258 19.45 18.77 -10.13
C SER A 258 18.15 18.19 -10.68
N PHE A 259 17.25 17.71 -9.82
CA PHE A 259 15.90 17.26 -10.15
C PHE A 259 14.82 18.29 -9.83
N ILE A 260 15.14 19.43 -9.22
CA ILE A 260 14.15 20.43 -8.82
C ILE A 260 13.28 20.92 -9.99
N GLY A 261 13.87 21.13 -11.17
CA GLY A 261 13.13 21.51 -12.37
C GLY A 261 12.13 20.44 -12.84
N TRP A 262 12.43 19.16 -12.59
CA TRP A 262 11.48 18.08 -12.87
C TRP A 262 10.36 18.03 -11.83
N HIS A 263 10.64 18.33 -10.57
CA HIS A 263 9.60 18.45 -9.54
C HIS A 263 8.64 19.61 -9.85
N VAL A 264 9.17 20.76 -10.30
CA VAL A 264 8.33 21.88 -10.79
C VAL A 264 7.48 21.43 -11.97
N LEU A 265 8.05 20.73 -12.95
CA LEU A 265 7.28 20.20 -14.08
C LEU A 265 6.23 19.16 -13.64
N SER A 266 6.55 18.35 -12.63
CA SER A 266 5.59 17.42 -12.02
C SER A 266 4.42 18.15 -11.38
N ALA A 267 4.68 19.23 -10.62
CA ALA A 267 3.63 20.06 -10.05
C ALA A 267 2.75 20.69 -11.15
N LEU A 268 3.36 21.26 -12.20
CA LEU A 268 2.66 21.84 -13.35
C LEU A 268 1.83 20.83 -14.15
N THR A 269 2.20 19.55 -14.09
CA THR A 269 1.47 18.46 -14.76
C THR A 269 0.60 17.67 -13.79
N PHE A 270 0.29 18.24 -12.62
CA PHE A 270 -0.59 17.64 -11.64
C PHE A 270 -0.15 16.23 -11.21
N GLY A 271 1.16 16.04 -11.05
CA GLY A 271 1.77 14.78 -10.63
C GLY A 271 2.02 13.76 -11.75
N LEU A 272 1.51 13.98 -12.98
CA LEU A 272 1.64 13.04 -14.09
C LEU A 272 3.11 12.79 -14.46
N VAL A 273 3.93 13.84 -14.57
CA VAL A 273 5.38 13.67 -14.82
C VAL A 273 6.06 12.96 -13.65
N GLY A 274 5.60 13.19 -12.42
CA GLY A 274 5.99 12.46 -11.21
C GLY A 274 5.84 10.95 -11.41
N ILE A 275 4.59 10.52 -11.61
CA ILE A 275 4.16 9.12 -11.70
C ILE A 275 4.82 8.41 -12.89
N PHE A 276 4.76 8.99 -14.09
CA PHE A 276 5.12 8.30 -15.33
C PHE A 276 6.58 8.49 -15.77
N TRP A 277 7.37 9.33 -15.09
CA TRP A 277 8.74 9.60 -15.50
C TRP A 277 9.70 9.86 -14.34
N LEU A 278 9.46 10.93 -13.57
CA LEU A 278 10.42 11.48 -12.62
C LEU A 278 10.78 10.49 -11.52
N ASN A 279 9.78 9.85 -10.88
CA ASN A 279 10.01 8.97 -9.73
C ASN A 279 10.91 7.79 -10.13
N GLY A 280 10.58 7.12 -11.23
CA GLY A 280 11.36 5.99 -11.74
C GLY A 280 12.74 6.39 -12.24
N TYR A 281 12.84 7.53 -12.94
CA TYR A 281 14.12 8.05 -13.41
C TYR A 281 15.05 8.44 -12.25
N GLN A 282 14.51 9.03 -11.20
CA GLN A 282 15.26 9.39 -10.00
C GLN A 282 15.71 8.15 -9.21
N ALA A 283 14.84 7.14 -9.07
CA ALA A 283 15.20 5.86 -8.45
C ALA A 283 16.35 5.17 -9.20
N ALA A 284 16.28 5.12 -10.54
CA ALA A 284 17.36 4.58 -11.37
C ALA A 284 18.67 5.39 -11.24
N PHE A 285 18.58 6.73 -11.17
CA PHE A 285 19.75 7.59 -10.98
C PHE A 285 20.46 7.34 -9.65
N PHE A 286 19.72 7.22 -8.55
CA PHE A 286 20.34 6.95 -7.24
C PHE A 286 20.86 5.52 -7.09
N ALA A 287 20.34 4.56 -7.86
CA ALA A 287 20.93 3.23 -7.97
C ALA A 287 22.29 3.24 -8.69
N GLU A 288 22.47 4.07 -9.72
CA GLU A 288 23.78 4.32 -10.34
C GLU A 288 24.75 5.02 -9.38
N TYR A 289 24.23 6.00 -8.63
CA TYR A 289 25.03 6.70 -7.61
C TYR A 289 25.54 5.73 -6.53
N TYR A 290 24.68 4.84 -6.02
CA TYR A 290 25.07 3.80 -5.08
C TYR A 290 26.12 2.86 -5.67
N ALA A 291 25.95 2.38 -6.91
CA ALA A 291 26.91 1.49 -7.57
C ALA A 291 28.32 2.11 -7.65
N ARG A 292 28.38 3.42 -7.93
CA ARG A 292 29.65 4.16 -7.96
C ARG A 292 30.26 4.32 -6.57
N LEU A 293 29.47 4.69 -5.57
CA LEU A 293 29.96 4.80 -4.19
C LEU A 293 30.41 3.46 -3.62
N ARG A 294 29.73 2.36 -3.97
CA ARG A 294 30.16 0.99 -3.67
C ARG A 294 31.54 0.71 -4.26
N ALA A 295 31.74 0.97 -5.55
CA ALA A 295 33.03 0.74 -6.20
C ALA A 295 34.16 1.56 -5.57
N LEU A 296 33.90 2.84 -5.25
CA LEU A 296 34.86 3.70 -4.54
C LEU A 296 35.17 3.20 -3.13
N ALA A 297 34.15 2.76 -2.38
CA ALA A 297 34.32 2.26 -1.02
C ALA A 297 35.19 0.98 -1.00
N LYS A 298 34.95 0.06 -1.94
CA LYS A 298 35.76 -1.16 -2.09
C LYS A 298 37.18 -0.84 -2.55
N GLY A 299 37.35 0.05 -3.53
CA GLY A 299 38.66 0.45 -4.04
C GLY A 299 39.53 1.19 -3.01
N ASN A 300 38.90 1.97 -2.12
CA ASN A 300 39.58 2.69 -1.04
C ASN A 300 39.74 1.86 0.25
N GLY A 301 39.29 0.60 0.27
CA GLY A 301 39.37 -0.26 1.46
C GLY A 301 38.61 0.29 2.67
N VAL A 302 37.44 0.90 2.45
CA VAL A 302 36.60 1.40 3.55
C VAL A 302 36.20 0.23 4.46
N GLU A 303 36.45 0.36 5.75
CA GLU A 303 36.12 -0.66 6.75
C GLU A 303 34.61 -1.03 6.71
N GLY A 304 34.30 -2.30 6.49
CA GLY A 304 32.94 -2.82 6.32
C GLY A 304 32.53 -3.04 4.84
N SER A 305 33.30 -2.51 3.88
CA SER A 305 32.99 -2.64 2.44
C SER A 305 33.17 -4.06 1.91
N GLU A 306 33.91 -4.92 2.62
CA GLU A 306 34.04 -6.35 2.32
C GLU A 306 32.71 -7.10 2.43
N ARG A 307 31.75 -6.58 3.22
CA ARG A 307 30.40 -7.14 3.34
C ARG A 307 29.46 -6.73 2.21
N LEU A 308 29.90 -5.85 1.30
CA LEU A 308 29.23 -5.59 0.01
C LEU A 308 29.64 -6.69 -0.98
N CYS A 309 29.05 -7.87 -0.82
CA CYS A 309 29.49 -9.12 -1.44
C CYS A 309 28.61 -9.63 -2.60
N ASP A 310 27.52 -8.94 -2.95
CA ASP A 310 26.66 -9.36 -4.06
C ASP A 310 27.20 -8.83 -5.40
N GLU A 311 28.28 -9.43 -5.91
CA GLU A 311 28.88 -9.01 -7.18
C GLU A 311 27.94 -9.22 -8.38
N ALA A 312 27.06 -10.22 -8.30
CA ALA A 312 26.08 -10.50 -9.35
C ALA A 312 25.12 -9.34 -9.58
N LEU A 313 24.93 -8.41 -8.64
CA LEU A 313 24.14 -7.20 -8.87
C LEU A 313 24.84 -6.19 -9.78
N PHE A 314 26.17 -6.20 -9.87
CA PHE A 314 26.95 -5.17 -10.57
C PHE A 314 27.64 -5.69 -11.83
N VAL A 315 27.97 -6.98 -11.86
CA VAL A 315 28.60 -7.65 -12.98
C VAL A 315 27.84 -8.93 -13.27
N ARG A 316 27.54 -9.19 -14.56
CA ARG A 316 26.91 -10.45 -14.96
C ARG A 316 27.90 -11.59 -14.69
N PRO A 317 27.52 -12.62 -13.90
CA PRO A 317 28.40 -13.76 -13.67
C PRO A 317 28.63 -14.53 -14.97
N ASP A 318 29.76 -15.24 -15.03
CA ASP A 318 30.07 -16.12 -16.15
C ASP A 318 29.08 -17.30 -16.20
N ARG A 319 28.77 -17.73 -17.42
CA ARG A 319 27.79 -18.79 -17.66
C ARG A 319 28.13 -20.10 -16.94
N ALA A 320 29.41 -20.44 -16.85
CA ALA A 320 29.87 -21.65 -16.16
C ALA A 320 29.54 -21.62 -14.66
N THR A 321 29.82 -20.50 -13.97
CA THR A 321 29.43 -20.32 -12.56
C THR A 321 27.92 -20.45 -12.36
N VAL A 322 27.10 -19.88 -13.26
CA VAL A 322 25.64 -19.99 -13.17
C VAL A 322 25.19 -21.43 -13.39
N GLU A 323 25.69 -22.12 -14.41
CA GLU A 323 25.32 -23.52 -14.72
C GLU A 323 25.66 -24.47 -13.57
N VAL A 324 26.77 -24.26 -12.85
CA VAL A 324 27.11 -25.07 -11.67
C VAL A 324 26.08 -24.91 -10.55
N VAL A 325 25.65 -23.68 -10.26
CA VAL A 325 24.69 -23.38 -9.17
C VAL A 325 23.25 -23.72 -9.56
N TYR A 326 22.97 -23.74 -10.85
CA TYR A 326 21.67 -24.04 -11.45
C TYR A 326 21.68 -25.36 -12.24
N ALA A 327 22.50 -26.33 -11.81
CA ALA A 327 22.60 -27.62 -12.50
C ALA A 327 21.26 -28.38 -12.56
N ASP A 328 20.45 -28.30 -11.48
CA ASP A 328 19.08 -28.84 -11.45
C ASP A 328 18.17 -28.17 -12.48
N ALA A 329 18.38 -26.88 -12.75
CA ALA A 329 17.62 -26.13 -13.74
C ALA A 329 18.00 -26.57 -15.15
N ALA A 330 19.29 -26.68 -15.42
CA ALA A 330 19.81 -27.14 -16.70
C ALA A 330 19.34 -28.58 -17.00
N GLU A 331 19.37 -29.46 -16.00
CA GLU A 331 18.86 -30.83 -16.11
C GLU A 331 17.34 -30.87 -16.36
N ALA A 332 16.57 -30.07 -15.63
CA ALA A 332 15.12 -29.98 -15.84
C ALA A 332 14.75 -29.47 -17.24
N ILE A 333 15.49 -28.49 -17.76
CA ILE A 333 15.30 -27.98 -19.13
C ILE A 333 15.67 -29.04 -20.17
N ALA A 334 16.73 -29.81 -19.95
CA ALA A 334 17.17 -30.85 -20.87
C ALA A 334 16.25 -32.09 -20.88
N SER A 335 15.71 -32.47 -19.72
CA SER A 335 14.89 -33.67 -19.54
C SER A 335 13.40 -33.46 -19.86
N THR A 336 12.89 -32.23 -19.75
CA THR A 336 11.47 -31.96 -19.96
C THR A 336 11.16 -31.72 -21.44
N SER A 337 10.31 -32.56 -22.02
CA SER A 337 9.77 -32.32 -23.37
C SER A 337 8.85 -31.10 -23.37
N ARG A 338 9.05 -30.18 -24.33
CA ARG A 338 8.20 -28.98 -24.53
C ARG A 338 6.89 -29.29 -25.30
N GLU A 339 6.45 -30.54 -25.33
CA GLU A 339 5.19 -30.89 -25.97
C GLU A 339 4.01 -30.22 -25.27
N HIS A 340 3.06 -29.70 -26.06
CA HIS A 340 1.91 -29.00 -25.49
C HIS A 340 0.94 -30.00 -24.85
N ALA A 341 0.72 -29.89 -23.55
CA ALA A 341 -0.35 -30.64 -22.89
C ALA A 341 -1.69 -30.36 -23.57
N GLN A 342 -2.47 -31.41 -23.85
CA GLN A 342 -3.77 -31.27 -24.51
C GLN A 342 -4.70 -30.40 -23.68
N ARG A 343 -5.12 -29.28 -24.29
CA ARG A 343 -6.04 -28.34 -23.67
C ARG A 343 -7.40 -29.02 -23.39
N PRO A 344 -7.97 -28.87 -22.18
CA PRO A 344 -9.27 -29.46 -21.87
C PRO A 344 -10.36 -28.91 -22.81
N THR A 345 -11.16 -29.80 -23.38
CA THR A 345 -12.24 -29.49 -24.33
C THR A 345 -13.62 -29.46 -23.66
N GLY A 346 -14.60 -28.87 -24.34
CA GLY A 346 -15.99 -28.77 -23.87
C GLY A 346 -16.25 -27.64 -22.87
N PHE A 347 -17.40 -27.68 -22.20
CA PHE A 347 -17.87 -26.61 -21.31
C PHE A 347 -16.93 -26.36 -20.12
N THR A 348 -16.36 -27.42 -19.54
CA THR A 348 -15.39 -27.30 -18.44
C THR A 348 -14.08 -26.65 -18.89
N GLY A 349 -13.63 -26.94 -20.11
CA GLY A 349 -12.47 -26.29 -20.72
C GLY A 349 -12.73 -24.81 -21.03
N LEU A 350 -13.93 -24.47 -21.50
CA LEU A 350 -14.33 -23.08 -21.75
C LEU A 350 -14.35 -22.27 -20.45
N LEU A 351 -14.99 -22.77 -19.39
CA LEU A 351 -15.02 -22.09 -18.09
C LEU A 351 -13.62 -21.91 -17.48
N ALA A 352 -12.78 -22.94 -17.56
CA ALA A 352 -11.42 -22.86 -17.02
C ALA A 352 -10.55 -21.86 -17.80
N ASP A 353 -10.67 -21.84 -19.14
CA ASP A 353 -9.82 -21.02 -19.99
C ASP A 353 -10.24 -19.53 -20.04
N TRP A 354 -11.55 -19.27 -20.12
CA TRP A 354 -12.07 -17.89 -20.24
C TRP A 354 -12.31 -17.23 -18.89
N PHE A 355 -12.80 -18.01 -17.92
CA PHE A 355 -13.25 -17.48 -16.63
C PHE A 355 -12.39 -17.93 -15.46
N GLY A 356 -11.46 -18.87 -15.66
CA GLY A 356 -10.67 -19.42 -14.57
C GLY A 356 -11.50 -20.20 -13.56
N ILE A 357 -12.66 -20.76 -13.95
CA ILE A 357 -13.60 -21.44 -13.03
C ILE A 357 -13.60 -22.94 -13.26
N THR A 358 -13.60 -23.70 -12.18
CA THR A 358 -13.87 -25.15 -12.17
C THR A 358 -15.00 -25.49 -11.20
N LEU A 359 -15.96 -26.32 -11.63
CA LEU A 359 -17.10 -26.71 -10.78
C LEU A 359 -16.66 -27.60 -9.61
N ARG A 360 -15.74 -28.54 -9.88
CA ARG A 360 -15.12 -29.45 -8.92
C ARG A 360 -13.66 -29.64 -9.33
N ARG A 361 -12.84 -30.17 -8.42
CA ARG A 361 -11.46 -30.57 -8.76
C ARG A 361 -11.48 -31.47 -9.99
N ASN A 362 -10.76 -31.05 -11.03
CA ASN A 362 -10.70 -31.75 -12.30
C ASN A 362 -9.23 -32.01 -12.62
N GLY A 363 -8.82 -33.26 -12.46
CA GLY A 363 -7.42 -33.67 -12.65
C GLY A 363 -6.87 -33.32 -14.03
N LYS A 364 -7.71 -33.25 -15.08
CA LYS A 364 -7.29 -32.86 -16.43
C LYS A 364 -6.96 -31.37 -16.53
N VAL A 365 -7.82 -30.51 -15.97
CA VAL A 365 -7.58 -29.05 -15.93
C VAL A 365 -6.39 -28.74 -15.03
N ASP A 366 -6.33 -29.36 -13.85
CA ASP A 366 -5.21 -29.20 -12.92
C ASP A 366 -3.89 -29.69 -13.53
N ALA A 367 -3.89 -30.75 -14.35
CA ALA A 367 -2.69 -31.23 -15.03
C ALA A 367 -2.25 -30.31 -16.16
N TRP A 368 -3.19 -29.80 -16.96
CA TRP A 368 -2.91 -28.83 -18.02
C TRP A 368 -2.30 -27.53 -17.46
N GLN A 369 -2.86 -26.99 -16.38
CA GLN A 369 -2.34 -25.76 -15.76
C GLN A 369 -0.99 -25.97 -15.08
N ARG A 370 -0.79 -27.12 -14.41
CA ARG A 370 0.53 -27.47 -13.86
C ARG A 370 1.60 -27.56 -14.94
N HIS A 371 1.24 -28.10 -16.11
CA HIS A 371 2.15 -28.14 -17.24
C HIS A 371 2.48 -26.73 -17.75
N GLU A 372 1.50 -25.85 -17.91
CA GLU A 372 1.71 -24.45 -18.30
C GLU A 372 2.62 -23.70 -17.31
N ALA A 373 2.32 -23.79 -16.01
CA ALA A 373 3.15 -23.20 -14.95
C ALA A 373 4.58 -23.80 -14.91
N GLN A 374 4.74 -25.08 -15.24
CA GLN A 374 6.05 -25.71 -15.36
C GLN A 374 6.82 -25.17 -16.57
N MET A 375 6.15 -24.92 -17.71
CA MET A 375 6.80 -24.31 -18.88
C MET A 375 7.28 -22.89 -18.56
N ASP A 376 6.44 -22.07 -17.93
CA ASP A 376 6.82 -20.71 -17.50
C ASP A 376 8.02 -20.73 -16.53
N ALA A 377 8.04 -21.72 -15.62
CA ALA A 377 9.15 -21.93 -14.70
C ALA A 377 10.46 -22.29 -15.42
N LEU A 378 10.39 -23.13 -16.45
CA LEU A 378 11.55 -23.53 -17.26
C LEU A 378 12.05 -22.36 -18.13
N ASP A 379 11.15 -21.59 -18.73
CA ASP A 379 11.54 -20.40 -19.51
C ASP A 379 12.18 -19.35 -18.61
N HIS A 380 11.68 -19.17 -17.39
CA HIS A 380 12.34 -18.31 -16.41
C HIS A 380 13.73 -18.83 -16.00
N ALA A 381 13.87 -20.13 -15.80
CA ALA A 381 15.16 -20.75 -15.50
C ALA A 381 16.15 -20.58 -16.67
N GLN A 382 15.67 -20.71 -17.91
CA GLN A 382 16.44 -20.44 -19.11
C GLN A 382 16.93 -18.98 -19.16
N ASP A 383 16.07 -18.00 -18.84
CA ASP A 383 16.47 -16.59 -18.76
C ASP A 383 17.55 -16.32 -17.70
N ILE A 384 17.61 -17.10 -16.61
CA ILE A 384 18.71 -17.04 -15.64
C ILE A 384 20.00 -17.60 -16.25
N LEU A 385 19.95 -18.77 -16.88
CA LEU A 385 21.12 -19.40 -17.52
C LEU A 385 21.70 -18.55 -18.66
N ASP A 386 20.83 -17.86 -19.40
CA ASP A 386 21.22 -16.93 -20.47
C ASP A 386 21.70 -15.57 -19.94
N GLY A 387 21.71 -15.36 -18.61
CA GLY A 387 22.18 -14.13 -17.98
C GLY A 387 21.27 -12.92 -18.19
N ARG A 388 20.00 -13.14 -18.58
CA ARG A 388 18.99 -12.08 -18.75
C ARG A 388 18.34 -11.67 -17.44
N CYS A 389 18.24 -12.60 -16.48
CA CYS A 389 17.69 -12.41 -15.14
C CYS A 389 18.74 -12.58 -14.03
N TYR A 390 18.55 -11.90 -12.90
CA TYR A 390 19.45 -12.04 -11.75
C TYR A 390 19.41 -13.46 -11.14
N PRO A 391 20.57 -14.13 -10.99
CA PRO A 391 20.67 -15.45 -10.40
C PRO A 391 20.53 -15.40 -8.87
N GLY A 392 19.29 -15.48 -8.39
CA GLY A 392 18.90 -15.46 -6.97
C GLY A 392 19.68 -16.36 -6.01
N ARG A 393 20.24 -17.47 -6.49
CA ARG A 393 21.01 -18.43 -5.66
C ARG A 393 22.44 -17.99 -5.38
N LEU A 394 22.96 -17.04 -6.15
CA LEU A 394 24.28 -16.43 -5.93
C LEU A 394 24.24 -15.26 -4.92
N ALA A 395 23.04 -14.86 -4.47
CA ALA A 395 22.87 -13.77 -3.53
C ALA A 395 23.48 -14.09 -2.15
N PRO A 396 23.93 -13.07 -1.37
CA PRO A 396 24.40 -13.27 0.01
C PRO A 396 23.37 -13.94 0.93
N ALA A 397 22.09 -13.69 0.68
CA ALA A 397 20.99 -14.50 1.21
C ALA A 397 20.34 -15.26 0.03
N PRO A 398 20.74 -16.52 -0.20
CA PRO A 398 20.29 -17.28 -1.36
C PRO A 398 18.77 -17.41 -1.40
N ILE A 399 18.19 -17.06 -2.55
CA ILE A 399 16.76 -17.19 -2.79
C ILE A 399 16.50 -18.59 -3.31
N GLY A 400 16.21 -19.51 -2.38
CA GLY A 400 16.13 -20.94 -2.63
C GLY A 400 14.75 -21.40 -3.10
N THR A 401 14.59 -21.58 -4.41
CA THR A 401 13.57 -22.48 -4.98
C THR A 401 14.21 -23.46 -5.96
N LYS A 402 14.03 -24.75 -5.72
CA LYS A 402 14.36 -25.83 -6.68
C LYS A 402 13.52 -25.65 -7.95
N VAL A 403 14.04 -26.02 -9.11
CA VAL A 403 13.35 -25.81 -10.41
C VAL A 403 12.00 -26.52 -10.49
N GLU A 404 11.90 -27.72 -9.93
CA GLU A 404 10.63 -28.46 -9.78
C GLU A 404 9.59 -27.76 -8.87
N ARG A 405 10.03 -26.80 -8.06
CA ARG A 405 9.19 -25.92 -7.20
C ARG A 405 9.23 -24.46 -7.64
N ILE A 406 9.74 -24.15 -8.86
CA ILE A 406 9.63 -22.80 -9.46
C ILE A 406 8.18 -22.49 -9.88
N SER A 407 7.22 -23.38 -9.63
CA SER A 407 5.80 -23.05 -9.55
C SER A 407 5.56 -22.02 -8.43
N GLY A 408 5.84 -20.76 -8.73
CA GLY A 408 5.36 -19.62 -7.97
C GLY A 408 3.83 -19.57 -8.02
N PRO A 409 3.22 -18.55 -7.42
CA PRO A 409 1.78 -18.33 -7.55
C PRO A 409 1.40 -18.26 -9.04
N ASP A 410 0.73 -19.31 -9.52
CA ASP A 410 0.26 -19.40 -10.90
C ASP A 410 -0.91 -18.42 -11.07
N ALA A 411 -0.63 -17.28 -11.71
CA ALA A 411 -1.64 -16.27 -11.99
C ALA A 411 -2.71 -16.78 -12.96
N THR A 412 -2.35 -17.70 -13.88
CA THR A 412 -3.25 -18.33 -14.84
C THR A 412 -3.88 -19.62 -14.29
N ARG A 413 -3.89 -19.82 -12.97
CA ARG A 413 -4.64 -20.90 -12.32
C ARG A 413 -6.15 -20.72 -12.38
N SER A 414 -6.87 -21.83 -12.38
CA SER A 414 -8.33 -21.85 -12.23
C SER A 414 -8.71 -22.22 -10.79
N TYR A 415 -9.77 -21.59 -10.32
CA TYR A 415 -10.27 -21.73 -8.96
C TYR A 415 -11.56 -22.55 -8.96
N THR A 416 -11.79 -23.30 -7.89
CA THR A 416 -13.07 -24.00 -7.73
C THR A 416 -14.16 -23.03 -7.33
N VAL A 417 -15.41 -23.28 -7.71
CA VAL A 417 -16.55 -22.44 -7.28
C VAL A 417 -16.58 -22.29 -5.75
N LEU A 418 -16.33 -23.37 -5.00
CA LEU A 418 -16.26 -23.33 -3.55
C LEU A 418 -15.16 -22.36 -3.05
N ASN A 419 -13.96 -22.43 -3.63
CA ASN A 419 -12.87 -21.55 -3.21
C ASN A 419 -13.12 -20.09 -3.62
N LEU A 420 -13.77 -19.83 -4.75
CA LEU A 420 -14.21 -18.48 -5.13
C LEU A 420 -15.23 -17.92 -4.15
N VAL A 421 -16.21 -18.74 -3.70
CA VAL A 421 -17.17 -18.32 -2.65
C VAL A 421 -16.45 -18.00 -1.34
N MET A 422 -15.46 -18.80 -0.95
CA MET A 422 -14.68 -18.52 0.26
C MET A 422 -13.82 -17.27 0.10
N MET A 423 -13.17 -17.07 -1.04
CA MET A 423 -12.40 -15.86 -1.35
C MET A 423 -13.28 -14.62 -1.35
N PHE A 424 -14.52 -14.70 -1.85
CA PHE A 424 -15.50 -13.62 -1.77
C PHE A 424 -15.68 -13.16 -0.32
N PHE A 425 -15.98 -14.08 0.60
CA PHE A 425 -16.17 -13.72 2.01
C PHE A 425 -14.89 -13.23 2.69
N ILE A 426 -13.74 -13.82 2.35
CA ILE A 426 -12.44 -13.36 2.85
C ILE A 426 -12.17 -11.92 2.41
N PHE A 427 -12.39 -11.59 1.15
CA PHE A 427 -12.21 -10.24 0.63
C PHE A 427 -13.23 -9.25 1.23
N CYS A 428 -14.49 -9.64 1.40
CA CYS A 428 -15.49 -8.83 2.10
C CYS A 428 -15.06 -8.51 3.54
N PHE A 429 -14.56 -9.50 4.26
CA PHE A 429 -14.14 -9.36 5.65
C PHE A 429 -12.85 -8.54 5.79
N VAL A 430 -11.86 -8.75 4.91
CA VAL A 430 -10.63 -7.94 4.88
C VAL A 430 -10.95 -6.49 4.54
N GLY A 431 -11.83 -6.25 3.56
CA GLY A 431 -12.30 -4.90 3.24
C GLY A 431 -13.03 -4.23 4.40
N TRP A 432 -13.84 -4.99 5.14
CA TRP A 432 -14.49 -4.52 6.37
C TRP A 432 -13.47 -4.12 7.43
N ILE A 433 -12.49 -4.98 7.75
CA ILE A 433 -11.41 -4.64 8.70
C ILE A 433 -10.70 -3.36 8.25
N TRP A 434 -10.38 -3.25 6.96
CA TRP A 434 -9.68 -2.08 6.43
C TRP A 434 -10.47 -0.79 6.67
N GLU A 435 -11.73 -0.72 6.27
CA GLU A 435 -12.57 0.48 6.38
C GLU A 435 -12.87 0.84 7.84
N VAL A 436 -13.16 -0.15 8.68
CA VAL A 436 -13.39 0.07 10.11
C VAL A 436 -12.11 0.58 10.79
N THR A 437 -10.95 0.01 10.44
CA THR A 437 -9.66 0.48 10.97
C THR A 437 -9.35 1.89 10.49
N LEU A 438 -9.63 2.20 9.23
CA LEU A 438 -9.40 3.52 8.66
C LEU A 438 -10.29 4.55 9.36
N ALA A 439 -11.60 4.32 9.47
CA ALA A 439 -12.52 5.19 10.20
C ALA A 439 -12.11 5.38 11.66
N PHE A 440 -11.68 4.31 12.32
CA PHE A 440 -11.17 4.40 13.70
C PHE A 440 -9.95 5.31 13.82
N ILE A 441 -9.01 5.25 12.87
CA ILE A 441 -7.79 6.07 12.87
C ILE A 441 -8.08 7.52 12.46
N THR A 442 -8.93 7.74 11.45
CA THR A 442 -9.16 9.08 10.87
C THR A 442 -10.23 9.88 11.59
N GLU A 443 -11.28 9.22 12.07
CA GLU A 443 -12.46 9.84 12.68
C GLU A 443 -12.50 9.62 14.20
N GLY A 444 -11.63 8.75 14.75
CA GLY A 444 -11.56 8.47 16.18
C GLY A 444 -12.77 7.70 16.73
N MET A 445 -13.64 7.20 15.85
CA MET A 445 -14.86 6.48 16.22
C MET A 445 -14.89 5.08 15.63
N PHE A 446 -15.41 4.13 16.41
CA PHE A 446 -15.65 2.78 15.92
C PHE A 446 -17.00 2.75 15.21
N VAL A 447 -16.97 2.51 13.90
CA VAL A 447 -18.16 2.49 13.07
C VAL A 447 -18.17 1.24 12.21
N ASN A 448 -19.31 0.54 12.19
CA ASN A 448 -19.52 -0.56 11.27
C ASN A 448 -19.72 0.02 9.86
N ARG A 449 -18.68 0.00 9.04
CA ARG A 449 -18.71 0.63 7.70
C ARG A 449 -19.49 -0.23 6.71
N GLY A 450 -20.12 0.43 5.73
CA GLY A 450 -20.89 -0.22 4.67
C GLY A 450 -22.40 -0.27 4.92
N THR A 451 -23.14 -0.75 3.93
CA THR A 451 -24.62 -0.79 3.93
C THR A 451 -25.21 -1.94 4.76
N LEU A 452 -24.41 -2.97 5.00
CA LEU A 452 -24.79 -4.21 5.68
C LEU A 452 -24.43 -4.18 7.16
N HIS A 453 -25.12 -4.98 7.97
CA HIS A 453 -24.86 -5.03 9.42
C HIS A 453 -23.81 -6.07 9.80
N GLY A 454 -23.62 -7.10 8.97
CA GLY A 454 -22.56 -8.09 9.19
C GLY A 454 -21.16 -7.59 8.83
N PRO A 455 -20.11 -8.34 9.19
CA PRO A 455 -18.72 -7.96 8.96
C PRO A 455 -18.30 -8.23 7.50
N TRP A 456 -19.03 -7.68 6.54
CA TRP A 456 -18.76 -7.82 5.12
C TRP A 456 -18.99 -6.52 4.37
N LEU A 457 -18.00 -6.11 3.59
CA LEU A 457 -18.17 -5.08 2.56
C LEU A 457 -18.20 -5.75 1.17
N PRO A 458 -19.39 -5.90 0.56
CA PRO A 458 -19.57 -6.63 -0.69
C PRO A 458 -18.70 -6.13 -1.82
N ILE A 459 -18.43 -4.83 -1.90
CA ILE A 459 -17.66 -4.21 -2.99
C ILE A 459 -16.24 -4.80 -3.11
N TYR A 460 -15.60 -5.15 -1.98
CA TYR A 460 -14.29 -5.80 -1.96
C TYR A 460 -14.38 -7.24 -2.46
N GLY A 461 -15.41 -7.98 -2.03
CA GLY A 461 -15.66 -9.35 -2.49
C GLY A 461 -16.01 -9.42 -3.97
N THR A 462 -16.95 -8.60 -4.43
CA THR A 462 -17.39 -8.56 -5.82
C THR A 462 -16.27 -8.09 -6.73
N GLY A 463 -15.54 -7.03 -6.37
CA GLY A 463 -14.39 -6.53 -7.13
C GLY A 463 -13.30 -7.60 -7.28
N GLY A 464 -12.90 -8.23 -6.17
CA GLY A 464 -11.87 -9.28 -6.20
C GLY A 464 -12.27 -10.49 -7.05
N ILE A 465 -13.50 -10.98 -6.92
CA ILE A 465 -13.99 -12.10 -7.74
C ILE A 465 -14.17 -11.69 -9.21
N ALA A 466 -14.65 -10.48 -9.49
CA ALA A 466 -14.79 -9.98 -10.85
C ALA A 466 -13.44 -9.91 -11.57
N ILE A 467 -12.38 -9.44 -10.91
CA ILE A 467 -11.01 -9.49 -11.43
C ILE A 467 -10.58 -10.95 -11.69
N LEU A 468 -10.84 -11.85 -10.73
CA LEU A 468 -10.47 -13.26 -10.86
C LEU A 468 -11.27 -14.04 -11.91
N VAL A 469 -12.39 -13.51 -12.41
CA VAL A 469 -13.24 -14.20 -13.37
C VAL A 469 -13.17 -13.54 -14.74
N LEU A 470 -13.30 -12.22 -14.81
CA LEU A 470 -13.44 -11.48 -16.07
C LEU A 470 -12.10 -11.13 -16.72
N LEU A 471 -11.04 -10.98 -15.92
CA LEU A 471 -9.73 -10.54 -16.43
C LEU A 471 -8.75 -11.70 -16.67
N LYS A 472 -9.23 -12.95 -16.61
CA LYS A 472 -8.43 -14.17 -16.78
C LYS A 472 -7.44 -14.13 -17.95
N LYS A 473 -7.87 -13.63 -19.11
CA LYS A 473 -7.06 -13.57 -20.34
C LYS A 473 -5.99 -12.47 -20.36
N LEU A 474 -6.08 -11.51 -19.44
CA LEU A 474 -5.18 -10.36 -19.36
C LEU A 474 -4.00 -10.59 -18.40
N ARG A 475 -4.06 -11.64 -17.58
CA ARG A 475 -3.05 -12.00 -16.57
C ARG A 475 -1.66 -12.37 -17.10
N SER A 476 -1.53 -12.64 -18.40
CA SER A 476 -0.20 -12.78 -19.01
C SER A 476 0.45 -11.43 -19.30
N ARG A 477 -0.30 -10.32 -19.19
CA ARG A 477 0.14 -8.95 -19.46
C ARG A 477 -0.18 -8.03 -18.27
N PRO A 478 0.69 -7.97 -17.24
CA PRO A 478 0.45 -7.21 -16.01
C PRO A 478 0.02 -5.75 -16.22
N ALA A 479 0.59 -5.04 -17.20
CA ALA A 479 0.19 -3.66 -17.48
C ALA A 479 -1.26 -3.54 -17.96
N LEU A 480 -1.73 -4.51 -18.76
CA LEU A 480 -3.11 -4.53 -19.26
C LEU A 480 -4.08 -5.00 -18.17
N GLU A 481 -3.66 -5.96 -17.34
CA GLU A 481 -4.38 -6.38 -16.12
C GLU A 481 -4.62 -5.19 -15.19
N PHE A 482 -3.58 -4.38 -14.94
CA PHE A 482 -3.67 -3.18 -14.11
C PHE A 482 -4.75 -2.21 -14.61
N VAL A 483 -4.67 -1.81 -15.89
CA VAL A 483 -5.65 -0.86 -16.47
C VAL A 483 -7.06 -1.46 -16.51
N ALA A 484 -7.19 -2.74 -16.82
CA ALA A 484 -8.49 -3.41 -16.84
C ALA A 484 -9.10 -3.54 -15.44
N ALA A 485 -8.28 -3.79 -14.40
CA ALA A 485 -8.73 -3.81 -13.01
C ALA A 485 -9.19 -2.43 -12.55
N MET A 486 -8.46 -1.35 -12.89
CA MET A 486 -8.90 0.03 -12.63
C MET A 486 -10.28 0.31 -13.24
N ALA A 487 -10.46 -0.03 -14.51
CA ALA A 487 -11.71 0.20 -15.23
C ALA A 487 -12.86 -0.65 -14.67
N LEU A 488 -12.61 -1.93 -14.40
CA LEU A 488 -13.62 -2.87 -13.90
C LEU A 488 -14.10 -2.49 -12.50
N CYS A 489 -13.19 -2.31 -11.55
CA CYS A 489 -13.54 -1.94 -10.18
C CYS A 489 -14.09 -0.52 -10.11
N GLY A 490 -13.54 0.42 -10.89
CA GLY A 490 -14.10 1.76 -11.02
C GLY A 490 -15.54 1.76 -11.52
N ALA A 491 -15.87 0.91 -12.50
CA ALA A 491 -17.25 0.75 -12.97
C ALA A 491 -18.16 0.13 -11.90
N ILE A 492 -17.68 -0.90 -11.18
CA ILE A 492 -18.42 -1.52 -10.07
C ILE A 492 -18.69 -0.50 -8.96
N GLU A 493 -17.68 0.28 -8.57
CA GLU A 493 -17.80 1.30 -7.53
C GLU A 493 -18.74 2.43 -7.94
N TYR A 494 -18.56 2.98 -9.15
CA TYR A 494 -19.43 4.03 -9.66
C TYR A 494 -20.89 3.57 -9.70
N PHE A 495 -21.12 2.37 -10.25
CA PHE A 495 -22.46 1.79 -10.34
C PHE A 495 -23.05 1.50 -8.95
N SER A 496 -22.25 0.96 -8.03
CA SER A 496 -22.72 0.67 -6.66
C SER A 496 -23.11 1.96 -5.93
N SER A 497 -22.30 3.01 -6.03
CA SER A 497 -22.61 4.33 -5.49
C SER A 497 -23.91 4.89 -6.08
N TRP A 498 -24.05 4.83 -7.41
CA TRP A 498 -25.26 5.30 -8.10
C TRP A 498 -26.50 4.50 -7.72
N TYR A 499 -26.39 3.18 -7.67
CA TYR A 499 -27.46 2.28 -7.29
C TYR A 499 -27.95 2.55 -5.86
N LEU A 500 -27.02 2.69 -4.90
CA LEU A 500 -27.37 2.98 -3.50
C LEU A 500 -28.05 4.33 -3.36
N GLU A 501 -27.55 5.37 -4.02
CA GLU A 501 -28.15 6.71 -3.99
C GLU A 501 -29.57 6.72 -4.56
N VAL A 502 -29.83 5.99 -5.64
CA VAL A 502 -31.16 5.90 -6.25
C VAL A 502 -32.14 5.05 -5.41
N THR A 503 -31.65 4.03 -4.71
CA THR A 503 -32.50 3.08 -3.97
C THR A 503 -32.74 3.46 -2.51
N HIS A 504 -31.91 4.32 -1.92
CA HIS A 504 -31.97 4.70 -0.51
C HIS A 504 -32.10 6.23 -0.35
N ASP A 505 -33.04 6.84 -1.08
CA ASP A 505 -33.45 8.24 -0.90
C ASP A 505 -32.31 9.27 -0.95
N GLY A 506 -31.33 9.08 -1.85
CA GLY A 506 -30.22 10.02 -2.04
C GLY A 506 -29.05 9.81 -1.08
N GLN A 507 -29.10 8.81 -0.18
CA GLN A 507 -28.01 8.52 0.75
C GLN A 507 -26.75 8.03 0.04
N ARG A 508 -25.60 8.44 0.55
CA ARG A 508 -24.27 8.02 0.06
C ARG A 508 -23.49 7.37 1.18
N TRP A 509 -22.88 6.22 0.90
CA TRP A 509 -21.98 5.51 1.82
C TRP A 509 -20.51 5.90 1.66
N TRP A 510 -20.20 6.61 0.58
CA TRP A 510 -18.92 7.26 0.35
C TRP A 510 -19.10 8.45 -0.58
N ASP A 511 -18.25 9.45 -0.40
CA ASP A 511 -18.22 10.66 -1.23
C ASP A 511 -16.77 11.13 -1.43
N TYR A 512 -16.33 11.09 -2.68
CA TYR A 512 -15.03 11.56 -3.14
C TYR A 512 -15.06 13.00 -3.67
N THR A 513 -16.10 13.78 -3.37
CA THR A 513 -16.15 15.19 -3.75
C THR A 513 -14.95 15.94 -3.16
N GLY A 514 -14.18 16.61 -4.01
CA GLY A 514 -12.95 17.31 -3.64
C GLY A 514 -11.66 16.49 -3.83
N TYR A 515 -11.76 15.20 -4.19
CA TYR A 515 -10.60 14.40 -4.57
C TYR A 515 -10.18 14.69 -6.01
N PHE A 516 -8.89 14.48 -6.31
CA PHE A 516 -8.33 14.70 -7.65
C PHE A 516 -8.98 13.75 -8.69
N LEU A 517 -9.42 14.33 -9.81
CA LEU A 517 -10.16 13.63 -10.87
C LEU A 517 -11.35 12.80 -10.33
N ASN A 518 -12.10 13.37 -9.39
CA ASN A 518 -13.34 12.74 -8.95
C ASN A 518 -14.42 12.84 -10.04
N LEU A 519 -15.26 11.81 -10.16
CA LEU A 519 -16.42 11.79 -11.05
C LEU A 519 -17.69 11.73 -10.22
N ASN A 520 -18.42 12.86 -10.17
CA ASN A 520 -19.65 13.03 -9.37
C ASN A 520 -19.50 12.67 -7.87
N GLY A 521 -18.29 12.69 -7.32
CA GLY A 521 -18.02 12.20 -5.96
C GLY A 521 -18.13 10.69 -5.78
N ARG A 522 -18.29 9.89 -6.85
CA ARG A 522 -18.50 8.42 -6.73
C ARG A 522 -17.22 7.60 -6.82
N ILE A 523 -16.26 8.07 -7.62
CA ILE A 523 -14.93 7.49 -7.82
C ILE A 523 -13.92 8.63 -7.93
N CYS A 524 -12.64 8.35 -7.68
CA CYS A 524 -11.54 9.31 -7.85
C CYS A 524 -10.28 8.63 -8.42
N ALA A 525 -9.31 9.41 -8.93
CA ALA A 525 -8.10 8.83 -9.53
C ALA A 525 -7.28 8.00 -8.54
N GLU A 526 -7.18 8.43 -7.28
CA GLU A 526 -6.46 7.70 -6.23
C GLU A 526 -7.10 6.32 -5.94
N GLY A 527 -8.42 6.28 -5.81
CA GLY A 527 -9.18 5.04 -5.64
C GLY A 527 -9.01 4.11 -6.85
N LEU A 528 -9.11 4.65 -8.07
CA LEU A 528 -8.88 3.88 -9.29
C LEU A 528 -7.47 3.28 -9.36
N LEU A 529 -6.42 4.05 -9.04
CA LEU A 529 -5.04 3.55 -9.01
C LEU A 529 -4.88 2.44 -7.96
N THR A 530 -5.54 2.58 -6.81
CA THR A 530 -5.57 1.57 -5.76
C THR A 530 -6.24 0.28 -6.25
N PHE A 531 -7.31 0.36 -7.03
CA PHE A 531 -7.93 -0.82 -7.65
C PHE A 531 -7.02 -1.53 -8.66
N GLY A 532 -6.29 -0.76 -9.48
CA GLY A 532 -5.32 -1.33 -10.41
C GLY A 532 -4.25 -2.13 -9.68
N LEU A 533 -3.65 -1.56 -8.63
CA LEU A 533 -2.64 -2.23 -7.81
C LEU A 533 -3.21 -3.40 -7.01
N GLY A 534 -4.38 -3.21 -6.41
CA GLY A 534 -5.11 -4.25 -5.69
C GLY A 534 -5.43 -5.44 -6.59
N GLY A 535 -5.80 -5.20 -7.85
CA GLY A 535 -6.01 -6.24 -8.84
C GLY A 535 -4.76 -7.05 -9.14
N LEU A 536 -3.60 -6.39 -9.32
CA LEU A 536 -2.32 -7.08 -9.45
C LEU A 536 -2.01 -7.92 -8.20
N ALA A 537 -2.19 -7.35 -7.01
CA ALA A 537 -1.95 -8.08 -5.76
C ALA A 537 -2.87 -9.30 -5.63
N ILE A 538 -4.16 -9.17 -5.97
CA ILE A 538 -5.13 -10.27 -5.95
C ILE A 538 -4.71 -11.39 -6.91
N VAL A 539 -4.37 -11.05 -8.15
CA VAL A 539 -4.10 -12.02 -9.21
C VAL A 539 -2.77 -12.76 -9.01
N TYR A 540 -1.69 -12.03 -8.73
CA TYR A 540 -0.33 -12.59 -8.73
C TYR A 540 0.14 -13.04 -7.34
N LEU A 541 -0.61 -12.73 -6.28
CA LEU A 541 -0.21 -13.04 -4.91
C LEU A 541 -1.34 -13.62 -4.06
N LEU A 542 -2.39 -12.85 -3.80
CA LEU A 542 -3.37 -13.19 -2.76
C LEU A 542 -4.23 -14.38 -3.15
N ALA A 543 -4.82 -14.40 -4.35
CA ALA A 543 -5.71 -15.49 -4.75
C ALA A 543 -4.99 -16.84 -4.88
N PRO A 544 -3.78 -16.93 -5.46
CA PRO A 544 -3.00 -18.17 -5.43
C PRO A 544 -2.68 -18.64 -4.00
N ALA A 545 -2.24 -17.72 -3.12
CA ALA A 545 -1.92 -18.06 -1.73
C ALA A 545 -3.15 -18.53 -0.94
N LEU A 546 -4.29 -17.85 -1.12
CA LEU A 546 -5.57 -18.22 -0.51
C LEU A 546 -6.06 -19.56 -1.04
N ASP A 547 -5.96 -19.84 -2.34
CA ASP A 547 -6.36 -21.14 -2.90
C ASP A 547 -5.52 -22.28 -2.32
N ASP A 548 -4.20 -22.08 -2.16
CA ASP A 548 -3.32 -23.07 -1.56
C ASP A 548 -3.64 -23.31 -0.08
N LEU A 549 -4.03 -22.26 0.65
CA LEU A 549 -4.50 -22.38 2.03
C LEU A 549 -5.84 -23.13 2.11
N LEU A 550 -6.82 -22.74 1.29
CA LEU A 550 -8.15 -23.35 1.24
C LEU A 550 -8.09 -24.82 0.80
N ARG A 551 -7.16 -25.18 -0.11
CA ARG A 551 -6.95 -26.56 -0.55
C ARG A 551 -6.44 -27.50 0.55
N ARG A 552 -5.84 -26.98 1.62
CA ARG A 552 -5.41 -27.75 2.80
C ARG A 552 -6.58 -28.06 3.74
N ALA A 553 -7.67 -27.30 3.67
CA ALA A 553 -8.84 -27.51 4.51
C ALA A 553 -9.70 -28.69 4.02
N ASN A 554 -10.49 -29.27 4.92
CA ASN A 554 -11.44 -30.32 4.57
C ASN A 554 -12.59 -29.74 3.75
N VAL A 555 -12.79 -30.25 2.53
CA VAL A 555 -13.81 -29.78 1.59
C VAL A 555 -15.23 -29.82 2.17
N ARG A 556 -15.56 -30.81 3.00
CA ARG A 556 -16.89 -30.90 3.64
C ARG A 556 -17.10 -29.77 4.63
N VAL A 557 -16.11 -29.51 5.48
CA VAL A 557 -16.14 -28.40 6.44
C VAL A 557 -16.24 -27.08 5.69
N LEU A 558 -15.44 -26.90 4.64
CA LEU A 558 -15.45 -25.68 3.83
C LEU A 558 -16.80 -25.45 3.15
N THR A 559 -17.45 -26.52 2.67
CA THR A 559 -18.80 -26.45 2.08
C THR A 559 -19.85 -26.05 3.10
N VAL A 560 -19.81 -26.60 4.32
CA VAL A 560 -20.73 -26.21 5.41
C VAL A 560 -20.50 -24.76 5.80
N VAL A 561 -19.25 -24.33 5.98
CA VAL A 561 -18.91 -22.94 6.31
C VAL A 561 -19.39 -21.99 5.21
N ALA A 562 -19.13 -22.30 3.94
CA ALA A 562 -19.60 -21.51 2.81
C ALA A 562 -21.13 -21.39 2.78
N ALA A 563 -21.85 -22.49 3.04
CA ALA A 563 -23.31 -22.49 3.09
C ALA A 563 -23.84 -21.61 4.23
N VAL A 564 -23.26 -21.71 5.43
CA VAL A 564 -23.65 -20.87 6.58
C VAL A 564 -23.38 -19.39 6.30
N LEU A 565 -22.21 -19.05 5.75
CA LEU A 565 -21.86 -17.68 5.39
C LEU A 565 -22.79 -17.12 4.31
N LEU A 566 -23.13 -17.92 3.29
CA LEU A 566 -24.10 -17.53 2.26
C LEU A 566 -25.48 -17.26 2.83
N VAL A 567 -25.98 -18.13 3.71
CA VAL A 567 -27.30 -17.92 4.35
C VAL A 567 -27.27 -16.65 5.20
N ALA A 568 -26.26 -16.47 6.05
CA ALA A 568 -26.12 -15.28 6.89
C ALA A 568 -26.04 -13.99 6.06
N TYR A 569 -25.22 -14.01 5.00
CA TYR A 569 -25.09 -12.89 4.08
C TYR A 569 -26.38 -12.57 3.33
N CYS A 570 -27.11 -13.58 2.85
CA CYS A 570 -28.40 -13.38 2.20
C CYS A 570 -29.46 -12.84 3.16
N CYS A 571 -29.49 -13.32 4.41
CA CYS A 571 -30.39 -12.81 5.43
C CYS A 571 -30.11 -11.33 5.73
N ASP A 572 -28.84 -10.95 5.89
CA ASP A 572 -28.45 -9.57 6.13
C ASP A 572 -28.71 -8.68 4.92
N GLN A 573 -28.45 -9.15 3.69
CA GLN A 573 -28.81 -8.42 2.47
C GLN A 573 -30.31 -8.13 2.38
N VAL A 574 -31.17 -9.10 2.70
CA VAL A 574 -32.62 -8.91 2.72
C VAL A 574 -33.03 -7.94 3.82
N TYR A 575 -32.41 -8.02 5.00
CA TYR A 575 -32.70 -7.13 6.12
C TYR A 575 -32.23 -5.69 5.84
N SER A 576 -30.99 -5.51 5.41
CA SER A 576 -30.38 -4.22 5.08
C SER A 576 -30.99 -3.54 3.87
N ALA A 577 -31.60 -4.28 2.94
CA ALA A 577 -32.38 -3.67 1.86
C ALA A 577 -33.58 -2.86 2.40
N GLN A 578 -34.07 -3.16 3.59
CA GLN A 578 -35.14 -2.42 4.27
C GLN A 578 -34.61 -1.53 5.40
N HIS A 579 -33.54 -1.97 6.07
CA HIS A 579 -32.93 -1.29 7.22
C HIS A 579 -31.44 -1.09 6.97
N PRO A 580 -31.06 -0.23 6.01
CA PRO A 580 -29.66 -0.06 5.64
C PRO A 580 -28.87 0.49 6.83
N ASN A 581 -27.64 0.02 6.99
CA ASN A 581 -26.75 0.52 8.02
C ASN A 581 -26.35 1.97 7.69
N THR A 582 -26.78 2.90 8.53
CA THR A 582 -26.68 4.36 8.33
C THR A 582 -26.32 5.03 9.65
N GLY A 583 -25.73 6.23 9.59
CA GLY A 583 -25.35 6.97 10.79
C GLY A 583 -24.08 7.80 10.62
N ALA A 584 -23.62 8.37 11.74
CA ALA A 584 -22.37 9.15 11.81
C ALA A 584 -21.16 8.27 11.46
N GLY A 585 -20.27 8.78 10.62
CA GLY A 585 -19.15 8.03 10.05
C GLY A 585 -19.57 6.94 9.06
N ILE A 586 -20.81 6.93 8.55
CA ILE A 586 -21.28 5.99 7.50
C ILE A 586 -21.89 6.75 6.32
N THR A 587 -22.84 7.65 6.57
CA THR A 587 -23.63 8.34 5.54
C THR A 587 -23.68 9.86 5.69
N ASP A 588 -22.88 10.43 6.59
CA ASP A 588 -22.87 11.85 7.00
C ASP A 588 -22.07 12.76 6.05
N TYR A 589 -22.32 12.64 4.73
CA TYR A 589 -21.65 13.44 3.71
C TYR A 589 -22.47 14.69 3.33
N LYS A 590 -21.84 15.88 3.31
CA LYS A 590 -22.45 17.16 2.87
C LYS A 590 -23.28 16.98 1.59
N GLY A 591 -24.59 17.27 1.68
CA GLY A 591 -25.56 17.06 0.61
C GLY A 591 -26.56 15.92 0.85
N SER A 592 -26.40 15.15 1.93
CA SER A 592 -27.39 14.17 2.41
C SER A 592 -28.63 14.79 3.08
N ASP A 593 -28.60 16.11 3.33
CA ASP A 593 -29.73 16.86 3.88
C ASP A 593 -30.76 17.18 2.78
N THR A 594 -31.41 16.15 2.26
CA THR A 594 -32.71 16.32 1.62
C THR A 594 -33.75 15.53 2.38
N ILE A 595 -34.61 16.30 3.05
CA ILE A 595 -35.85 15.93 3.74
C ILE A 595 -35.62 15.28 5.11
N SER A 596 -35.27 16.11 6.09
CA SER A 596 -35.49 15.83 7.50
C SER A 596 -36.99 15.57 7.73
N ALA A 597 -37.35 14.35 8.13
CA ALA A 597 -38.62 14.11 8.80
C ALA A 597 -38.69 14.96 10.08
N PRO A 598 -39.87 15.49 10.48
CA PRO A 598 -39.97 16.44 11.58
C PRO A 598 -39.50 15.79 12.88
N ALA A 599 -38.71 16.56 13.64
CA ALA A 599 -38.17 16.18 14.94
C ALA A 599 -39.30 15.70 15.86
N VAL A 600 -39.20 14.46 16.34
CA VAL A 600 -39.97 13.99 17.48
C VAL A 600 -39.27 14.53 18.73
N ASP A 601 -39.85 15.55 19.34
CA ASP A 601 -39.47 16.05 20.66
C ASP A 601 -39.49 14.90 21.68
N SER A 602 -38.31 14.42 22.08
CA SER A 602 -38.16 13.58 23.26
C SER A 602 -38.13 14.45 24.51
N ALA A 603 -39.29 14.99 24.89
CA ALA A 603 -39.49 15.57 26.21
C ALA A 603 -39.46 14.43 27.26
N ILE A 604 -38.40 14.38 28.04
CA ILE A 604 -38.29 13.53 29.24
C ILE A 604 -39.32 14.04 30.27
N PRO A 605 -40.29 13.22 30.73
CA PRO A 605 -41.20 13.66 31.78
C PRO A 605 -40.49 13.66 33.13
N THR A 606 -40.39 14.83 33.75
CA THR A 606 -39.95 15.03 35.13
C THR A 606 -40.95 14.39 36.10
N ILE A 607 -40.45 13.48 36.94
CA ILE A 607 -41.21 12.89 38.05
C ILE A 607 -41.28 13.93 39.19
N PRO A 608 -42.47 14.27 39.73
CA PRO A 608 -42.57 15.20 40.85
C PRO A 608 -42.18 14.51 42.16
N VAL A 609 -41.24 15.11 42.88
CA VAL A 609 -40.90 14.77 44.26
C VAL A 609 -42.03 15.26 45.18
N LEU A 610 -42.70 14.32 45.85
CA LEU A 610 -43.64 14.60 46.92
C LEU A 610 -42.87 15.06 48.17
N GLN A 611 -43.25 16.24 48.68
CA GLN A 611 -42.81 16.75 49.97
C GLN A 611 -43.32 15.88 51.12
N GLY A 612 -42.44 15.62 52.07
CA GLY A 612 -42.73 15.26 53.46
C GLY A 612 -41.83 16.08 54.36
#